data_AF-A0A370N5Z6-F1
#
_entry.id   AF-A0A370N5Z6-F1
#
_cell.length_a   1.000
_cell.length_b   1.000
_cell.length_c   1.000
_cell.angle_alpha   90.00
_cell.angle_beta   90.00
_cell.angle_gamma   90.00
#
_symmetry.space_group_name_H-M   'P 1'
#
loop_
_entity.id
_entity.type
_entity.pdbx_description
1 polymer ?
#
loop_
_entity_poly.entity_id
_entity_poly.type
_entity_poly.pdbx_seq_one_letter_code
_entity_poly.pdbx_strand_id
1 'polypeptide(L)' 'MSHHEFAKDLTHLEYVLPLIHRSNSLSVTYWRHRITSLVAQQALLPDGTKRVTRLLNLLNEFERETTRRG' A
#
# COMPACT_ATOMS: atom_id res chain seq x y z
N MET A 1 14.07 -2.90 9.87
CA MET A 1 12.94 -3.85 9.83
C MET A 1 13.50 -5.19 9.36
N SER A 2 13.21 -6.25 10.09
CA SER A 2 13.58 -7.61 9.69
C SER A 2 12.72 -8.10 8.52
N HIS A 3 13.20 -9.12 7.80
CA HIS A 3 12.46 -9.78 6.72
C HIS A 3 11.05 -10.20 7.15
N HIS A 4 10.91 -10.71 8.38
CA HIS A 4 9.63 -11.18 8.92
C HIS A 4 8.66 -10.02 9.18
N GLU A 5 9.14 -8.92 9.77
CA GLU A 5 8.33 -7.72 9.98
C GLU A 5 7.88 -7.11 8.66
N PHE A 6 8.76 -7.04 7.66
CA PHE A 6 8.43 -6.55 6.33
C PHE A 6 7.33 -7.40 5.68
N ALA A 7 7.46 -8.73 5.72
CA ALA A 7 6.45 -9.63 5.15
C ALA A 7 5.09 -9.50 5.85
N LYS A 8 5.09 -9.32 7.18
CA LYS A 8 3.87 -9.11 7.96
C LYS A 8 3.19 -7.78 7.61
N ASP A 9 3.96 -6.70 7.55
CA ASP A 9 3.46 -5.37 7.18
C ASP A 9 2.91 -5.34 5.76
N LEU A 10 3.62 -5.96 4.81
CA LEU A 10 3.20 -6.03 3.42
C LEU A 10 1.88 -6.81 3.28
N THR A 11 1.75 -7.94 3.97
CA THR A 11 0.52 -8.74 3.98
C THR A 11 -0.64 -8.00 4.63
N HIS A 12 -0.37 -7.25 5.70
CA HIS A 12 -1.38 -6.41 6.35
C HIS A 12 -1.89 -5.31 5.40
N LEU A 13 -0.99 -4.64 4.69
CA LEU A 13 -1.37 -3.59 3.73
C LEU A 13 -2.17 -4.14 2.55
N GLU A 14 -1.83 -5.32 2.05
CA GLU A 14 -2.60 -5.99 0.99
C GLU A 14 -4.04 -6.28 1.41
N TYR A 15 -4.27 -6.54 2.70
CA TYR A 15 -5.61 -6.74 3.24
C TYR A 15 -6.35 -5.42 3.51
N VAL A 16 -5.66 -4.43 4.08
CA VAL A 16 -6.29 -3.16 4.50
C VAL A 16 -6.54 -2.22 3.33
N LEU A 17 -5.64 -2.15 2.34
CA LEU A 17 -5.76 -1.18 1.24
C LEU A 17 -7.09 -1.27 0.49
N PRO A 18 -7.57 -2.46 0.07
CA PRO A 18 -8.89 -2.61 -0.55
C PRO A 18 -10.07 -2.13 0.31
N LEU A 19 -9.91 -2.14 1.63
CA LEU A 19 -10.96 -1.77 2.58
C LEU A 19 -11.03 -0.26 2.84
N ILE A 20 -9.95 0.49 2.57
CA ILE A 20 -9.91 1.97 2.72
C ILE A 20 -11.03 2.63 1.91
N HIS A 21 -11.38 2.08 0.75
CA HIS A 21 -12.50 2.57 -0.06
C HIS A 21 -13.84 2.58 0.71
N ARG A 22 -13.99 1.71 1.71
CA ARG A 22 -15.23 1.54 2.50
C ARG A 22 -15.17 2.21 3.87
N SER A 23 -13.98 2.39 4.44
CA SER A 23 -13.81 2.87 5.82
C SER A 23 -12.75 3.97 5.85
N ASN A 24 -13.18 5.19 5.51
CA ASN A 24 -12.27 6.32 5.31
C ASN A 24 -11.95 7.00 6.66
N SER A 25 -10.89 6.56 7.34
CA SER A 25 -10.36 7.24 8.54
C SER A 25 -8.97 7.87 8.33
N LEU A 26 -8.26 7.51 7.26
CA LEU A 26 -6.89 7.98 6.98
C LEU A 26 -6.77 8.47 5.54
N SER A 27 -6.06 9.58 5.34
CA SER A 27 -5.90 10.19 4.01
C SER A 27 -5.08 9.30 3.08
N VAL A 28 -5.32 9.45 1.77
CA VAL A 28 -4.56 8.72 0.73
C VAL A 28 -3.05 9.05 0.82
N THR A 29 -2.70 10.28 1.18
CA THR A 29 -1.32 10.72 1.42
C THR A 29 -0.61 9.88 2.49
N TYR A 30 -1.30 9.53 3.59
CA TYR A 30 -0.74 8.69 4.65
C TYR A 30 -0.34 7.31 4.11
N TRP A 31 -1.25 6.66 3.38
CA TRP A 31 -1.02 5.35 2.79
C TRP A 31 0.08 5.38 1.73
N ARG A 32 0.17 6.47 0.95
CA ARG A 32 1.25 6.68 -0.02
C ARG A 32 2.62 6.70 0.65
N HIS A 33 2.76 7.45 1.74
CA HIS A 33 3.99 7.47 2.52
C HIS A 33 4.33 6.10 3.09
N ARG A 34 3.33 5.36 3.60
CA ARG A 34 3.55 4.02 4.15
C ARG A 34 4.05 3.04 3.09
N ILE A 35 3.43 2.98 1.91
CA ILE A 35 3.86 2.10 0.82
C ILE A 35 5.24 2.51 0.30
N THR A 36 5.52 3.82 0.18
CA THR A 36 6.83 4.33 -0.24
C THR A 36 7.95 3.88 0.70
N SER A 37 7.69 3.82 2.01
CA SER A 37 8.67 3.30 2.98
C SER A 37 9.02 1.82 2.77
N LEU A 38 8.12 1.04 2.16
CA LEU A 38 8.32 -0.37 1.84
C LEU A 38 9.05 -0.59 0.51
N VAL A 39 9.05 0.38 -0.40
CA VAL A 39 9.78 0.31 -1.68
C VAL A 39 11.27 0.09 -1.43
N ALA A 40 11.85 0.78 -0.44
CA ALA A 40 13.26 0.64 -0.08
C ALA A 40 13.62 -0.79 0.39
N GLN A 41 12.62 -1.58 0.79
CA GLN A 41 12.79 -2.92 1.37
C GLN A 41 12.20 -4.02 0.47
N GLN A 42 11.69 -3.68 -0.72
CA GLN A 42 11.02 -4.64 -1.60
C GLN A 42 11.92 -5.81 -2.04
N ALA A 43 13.25 -5.59 -2.07
CA ALA A 43 14.24 -6.60 -2.40
C ALA A 43 14.43 -7.66 -1.30
N LEU A 44 13.86 -7.45 -0.10
CA LEU A 44 13.89 -8.46 0.97
C LEU A 44 12.99 -9.66 0.65
N LEU A 45 12.00 -9.53 -0.23
CA LEU A 45 11.15 -10.64 -0.65
C LEU A 45 11.34 -10.94 -2.14
N PRO A 46 11.35 -12.22 -2.56
CA PRO A 46 11.42 -12.61 -3.97
C PRO A 46 10.32 -11.96 -4.82
N ASP A 47 9.10 -11.85 -4.26
CA ASP A 47 7.95 -11.22 -4.92
C ASP A 47 7.65 -9.80 -4.41
N GLY A 48 8.54 -9.22 -3.60
CA GLY A 48 8.29 -7.94 -2.94
C GLY A 48 8.02 -6.80 -3.91
N THR A 49 8.79 -6.71 -5.00
CA THR A 49 8.55 -5.71 -6.06
C THR A 49 7.15 -5.83 -6.66
N LYS A 50 6.71 -7.04 -7.04
CA LYS A 50 5.37 -7.25 -7.64
C LYS A 50 4.26 -6.84 -6.67
N ARG A 51 4.41 -7.22 -5.40
CA ARG A 51 3.45 -6.92 -4.32
C ARG A 51 3.36 -5.42 -4.07
N VAL A 52 4.50 -4.75 -3.89
CA VAL A 52 4.56 -3.29 -3.69
C VAL A 52 3.99 -2.53 -4.90
N THR A 53 4.30 -2.93 -6.13
CA THR A 53 3.72 -2.34 -7.34
C THR A 53 2.19 -2.48 -7.37
N ARG A 54 1.65 -3.63 -6.96
CA ARG A 54 0.20 -3.83 -6.89
C ARG A 54 -0.46 -2.89 -5.88
N LEU A 55 0.17 -2.68 -4.72
CA LEU A 55 -0.32 -1.73 -3.72
C LEU A 55 -0.30 -0.28 -4.23
N LEU A 56 0.76 0.13 -4.92
CA LEU A 56 0.85 1.46 -5.53
C LEU A 56 -0.23 1.67 -6.60
N ASN A 57 -0.52 0.64 -7.41
CA ASN A 57 -1.58 0.72 -8.43
C ASN A 57 -2.96 0.88 -7.80
N LEU A 58 -3.28 0.11 -6.74
CA LEU A 58 -4.53 0.26 -5.99
C LEU A 58 -4.67 1.67 -5.40
N LEU A 59 -3.58 2.20 -4.84
CA LEU A 59 -3.60 3.55 -4.28
C LEU A 59 -3.84 4.63 -5.34
N ASN A 60 -3.18 4.53 -6.50
CA ASN A 60 -3.40 5.45 -7.62
C ASN A 60 -4.84 5.37 -8.16
N GLU A 61 -5.45 4.19 -8.16
CA GLU A 61 -6.86 4.01 -8.52
C GLU A 61 -7.78 4.70 -7.50
N PHE A 62 -7.49 4.58 -6.20
CA PHE A 62 -8.22 5.31 -5.17
C PHE A 62 -8.07 6.82 -5.29
N GLU A 63 -6.87 7.34 -5.54
CA GLU A 63 -6.65 8.78 -5.78
C GLU A 63 -7.55 9.25 -6.93
N ARG A 64 -7.56 8.54 -8.06
CA ARG A 64 -8.39 8.87 -9.23
C ARG A 64 -9.89 8.85 -8.92
N GLU A 65 -10.36 7.85 -8.19
CA GLU A 65 -11.77 7.75 -7.82
C GLU A 65 -12.18 8.86 -6.84
N THR A 66 -11.31 9.22 -5.88
CA THR A 66 -11.55 10.35 -4.98
C THR A 66 -11.57 11.69 -5.70
N THR A 67 -10.69 11.90 -6.68
CA THR A 67 -10.67 13.14 -7.50
C THR A 67 -11.88 13.26 -8.43
N ARG A 68 -12.47 12.14 -8.89
CA ARG A 68 -13.69 12.17 -9.73
C ARG A 68 -14.97 12.48 -8.96
N ARG A 69 -14.98 12.32 -7.64
CA ARG A 69 -16.17 12.55 -6.79
C ARG A 69 -16.19 13.93 -6.13
N GLY A 70 -15.14 14.73 -6.26
CA GLY A 70 -15.08 16.13 -5.83
C GLY A 70 -15.34 17.07 -7.00
#